data_AF-A0A8B6H0T4-F1
#
_entry.id   AF-A0A8B6H0T4-F1
#
_cell.length_a   1.000
_cell.length_b   1.000
_cell.length_c   1.000
_cell.angle_alpha   90.00
_cell.angle_beta   90.00
_cell.angle_gamma   90.00
#
_symmetry.space_group_name_H-M   'P 1'
#
loop_
_entity.id
_entity.type
_entity.pdbx_description
1 polymer ?
#
loop_
_entity_poly.entity_id
_entity_poly.type
_entity_poly.pdbx_seq_one_letter_code
_entity_poly.pdbx_strand_id
1 'polypeptide(L)' 'MAPLSEEEENYVRLALLLKGVTPRAVRTYFDREFPPSYLPSTLNTNYNTLLDLKLNRIINQAQWNLLIPRNGTS' A
#
# COMPACT_ATOMS: atom_id res chain seq x y z
N MET A 1 -6.95 5.71 36.06
CA MET A 1 -7.01 6.43 34.76
C MET A 1 -8.35 7.16 34.74
N ALA A 2 -8.36 8.45 34.42
CA ALA A 2 -9.62 9.19 34.27
C ALA A 2 -10.38 8.64 33.04
N PRO A 3 -11.73 8.58 33.07
CA PRO A 3 -12.50 8.20 31.91
C PRO A 3 -12.33 9.25 30.79
N LEU A 4 -12.32 8.79 29.54
CA LEU A 4 -12.27 9.66 28.37
C LEU A 4 -13.53 10.52 28.31
N SER A 5 -13.41 11.75 27.81
CA SER A 5 -14.56 12.55 27.39
C SER A 5 -15.25 11.90 26.19
N GLU A 6 -16.52 12.24 25.98
CA GLU A 6 -17.31 11.74 24.85
C GLU A 6 -16.67 12.11 23.49
N GLU A 7 -16.02 13.27 23.41
CA GLU A 7 -15.28 13.72 22.23
C GLU A 7 -14.06 12.83 21.95
N GLU A 8 -13.26 12.52 22.97
CA GLU A 8 -12.10 11.64 22.85
C GLU A 8 -12.51 10.21 22.46
N GLU A 9 -13.60 9.70 23.01
CA GLU A 9 -14.10 8.38 22.66
C GLU A 9 -14.58 8.32 21.20
N ASN A 10 -15.30 9.35 20.74
CA ASN A 10 -15.74 9.45 19.35
C ASN A 10 -14.56 9.59 18.38
N TYR A 11 -13.53 10.35 18.74
CA TYR A 11 -12.30 10.44 17.96
C TYR A 11 -11.60 9.07 17.82
N VAL A 12 -11.48 8.32 18.92
CA VAL A 12 -10.88 6.97 18.89
C VAL A 12 -11.69 6.03 18.01
N ARG A 13 -13.02 6.06 18.10
CA ARG A 13 -13.91 5.25 17.24
C ARG A 13 -13.75 5.61 15.77
N LEU A 14 -13.68 6.90 15.43
CA LEU A 14 -13.43 7.37 14.07
C LEU A 14 -12.06 6.92 13.55
N ALA A 15 -11.00 7.06 14.37
CA ALA A 15 -9.66 6.62 14.00
C ALA A 15 -9.59 5.10 13.75
N LEU A 16 -10.32 4.30 14.53
CA LEU A 16 -10.43 2.85 14.33
C LEU A 16 -11.23 2.51 13.07
N LEU A 17 -12.34 3.21 12.81
CA LEU A 17 -13.13 3.05 11.59
C LEU A 17 -12.29 3.38 10.35
N LEU A 18 -11.56 4.50 10.39
CA LEU A 18 -10.64 4.87 9.33
C LEU A 18 -9.56 3.79 9.18
N LYS A 19 -8.91 3.31 10.23
CA LYS A 19 -7.94 2.20 10.12
C LYS A 19 -8.53 0.92 9.53
N GLY A 20 -9.79 0.60 9.82
CA GLY A 20 -10.46 -0.59 9.29
C GLY A 20 -10.92 -0.46 7.84
N VAL A 21 -11.39 0.72 7.44
CA VAL A 21 -11.98 0.98 6.12
C VAL A 21 -10.95 1.49 5.11
N THR A 22 -9.95 2.25 5.55
CA THR A 22 -8.89 2.83 4.70
C THR A 22 -8.19 1.77 3.85
N PRO A 23 -7.82 0.59 4.36
CA PRO A 23 -7.20 -0.45 3.52
C PRO A 23 -8.10 -0.89 2.36
N ARG A 24 -9.43 -0.97 2.57
CA ARG A 24 -10.38 -1.33 1.52
C ARG A 24 -10.58 -0.19 0.53
N ALA A 25 -10.78 1.04 1.00
CA ALA A 25 -10.98 2.20 0.13
C ALA A 25 -9.74 2.47 -0.75
N VAL A 26 -8.55 2.39 -0.16
CA VAL A 26 -7.27 2.48 -0.86
C VAL A 26 -7.16 1.37 -1.88
N ARG A 27 -7.44 0.12 -1.50
CA ARG A 27 -7.44 -1.02 -2.43
C ARG A 27 -8.41 -0.82 -3.59
N THR A 28 -9.65 -0.40 -3.35
CA THR A 28 -10.64 -0.15 -4.41
C THR A 28 -10.19 0.95 -5.36
N TYR A 29 -9.57 2.02 -4.85
CA TYR A 29 -9.01 3.08 -5.69
C TYR A 29 -7.85 2.56 -6.55
N PHE A 30 -6.90 1.84 -5.95
CA PHE A 30 -5.78 1.25 -6.68
C PHE A 30 -6.23 0.20 -7.70
N ASP A 31 -7.19 -0.67 -7.37
CA ASP A 31 -7.72 -1.66 -8.30
C ASP A 31 -8.44 -1.01 -9.51
N ARG A 32 -9.02 0.18 -9.31
CA ARG A 32 -9.66 0.97 -10.38
C ARG A 32 -8.65 1.69 -11.27
N GLU A 33 -7.70 2.41 -10.67
CA GLU A 33 -6.76 3.27 -11.41
C GLU A 33 -5.54 2.50 -11.92
N PHE A 34 -5.15 1.45 -11.19
CA PHE A 34 -4.07 0.53 -11.52
C PHE A 34 -4.57 -0.92 -11.49
N PRO A 35 -5.46 -1.30 -12.42
CA PRO A 35 -5.97 -2.66 -12.53
C PRO A 35 -4.84 -3.70 -12.47
N PRO A 36 -5.04 -4.83 -11.78
CA PRO A 36 -4.05 -5.91 -11.73
C PRO A 36 -3.59 -6.39 -13.11
N SER A 37 -4.45 -6.28 -14.13
CA SER A 37 -4.13 -6.61 -15.52
C SER A 37 -3.06 -5.72 -16.14
N TYR A 38 -2.96 -4.46 -15.71
CA TYR A 38 -1.96 -3.51 -16.21
C TYR A 38 -0.71 -3.44 -15.33
N LEU A 39 -0.80 -3.99 -14.11
CA LEU A 39 0.30 -4.01 -13.16
C LEU A 39 1.62 -4.53 -13.76
N PRO A 40 1.67 -5.65 -14.52
CA PRO A 40 2.92 -6.11 -15.14
C PRO A 40 3.52 -5.09 -16.12
N SER A 41 2.67 -4.47 -16.96
CA SER A 41 3.12 -3.46 -17.92
C SER A 41 3.61 -2.20 -17.21
N THR A 42 2.88 -1.73 -16.20
CA THR A 42 3.26 -0.54 -15.43
C THR A 42 4.57 -0.75 -14.66
N LEU A 43 4.77 -1.92 -14.07
CA LEU A 43 6.02 -2.28 -13.39
C LEU A 43 7.19 -2.34 -14.37
N ASN A 44 6.98 -2.93 -15.56
CA ASN A 44 8.01 -3.00 -16.58
C ASN A 44 8.41 -1.61 -17.11
N THR A 45 7.42 -0.74 -17.40
CA THR A 45 7.67 0.64 -17.85
C THR A 45 8.46 1.45 -16.82
N ASN A 46 8.22 1.23 -15.52
CA ASN A 46 8.87 1.98 -14.45
C ASN A 46 10.05 1.22 -13.80
N TYR A 47 10.52 0.13 -14.41
CA TYR A 47 11.51 -0.77 -13.80
C TYR A 47 12.78 -0.05 -13.34
N ASN A 48 13.33 0.83 -14.19
CA ASN A 48 14.56 1.57 -13.88
C ASN A 48 14.37 2.50 -12.67
N THR A 49 13.22 3.20 -12.60
CA THR A 49 12.88 4.04 -11.46
C THR A 49 12.76 3.21 -10.18
N LEU A 50 12.09 2.05 -10.24
CA LEU A 50 11.99 1.15 -9.10
C LEU A 50 13.36 0.63 -8.65
N LEU A 51 14.24 0.30 -9.61
CA LEU A 51 15.60 -0.14 -9.33
C LEU A 51 16.41 0.95 -8.64
N ASP A 52 16.33 2.19 -9.11
CA ASP A 52 16.99 3.34 -8.47
C ASP A 52 16.49 3.54 -7.04
N LEU A 53 15.17 3.44 -6.80
CA LEU A 53 14.60 3.53 -5.46
C LEU A 53 15.09 2.40 -4.55
N LYS A 54 15.30 1.19 -5.09
CA LYS A 54 15.89 0.06 -4.36
C LYS A 54 17.35 0.33 -4.00
N LEU A 55 18.15 0.79 -4.96
CA LEU A 55 19.56 1.12 -4.75
C LEU A 55 19.73 2.22 -3.70
N ASN A 56 18.82 3.19 -3.70
CA ASN A 56 18.75 4.26 -2.70
C ASN A 56 18.12 3.82 -1.36
N ARG A 57 17.78 2.53 -1.20
CA ARG A 57 17.20 1.94 0.03
C ARG A 57 15.84 2.53 0.44
N ILE A 58 15.15 3.20 -0.48
CA ILE A 58 13.78 3.67 -0.29
C ILE A 58 12.81 2.48 -0.35
N ILE A 59 13.08 1.55 -1.26
CA ILE A 59 12.40 0.25 -1.34
C ILE A 59 13.31 -0.81 -0.73
N ASN A 60 12.82 -1.50 0.31
CA ASN A 60 13.56 -2.60 0.92
C ASN A 60 13.39 -3.92 0.15
N GLN A 61 14.20 -4.94 0.48
CA GLN A 61 14.19 -6.20 -0.27
C GLN A 61 12.85 -6.97 -0.19
N ALA A 62 12.10 -6.85 0.92
CA ALA A 62 10.80 -7.49 1.05
C ALA A 62 9.76 -6.82 0.12
N GLN A 63 9.74 -5.49 0.08
CA GLN A 63 8.91 -4.72 -0.84
C GLN A 63 9.30 -4.97 -2.30
N TRP A 64 10.60 -5.06 -2.58
CA TRP A 64 11.08 -5.41 -3.92
C TRP A 64 10.56 -6.77 -4.39
N ASN A 65 10.57 -7.78 -3.51
CA ASN A 65 10.09 -9.12 -3.86
C ASN A 65 8.56 -9.17 -4.10
N LEU A 66 7.80 -8.24 -3.54
CA LEU A 66 6.36 -8.09 -3.81
C LEU A 66 6.11 -7.44 -5.19
N LEU A 67 6.96 -6.47 -5.56
CA LEU A 67 6.87 -5.77 -6.85
C LEU A 67 7.42 -6.63 -8.00
N ILE A 68 8.59 -7.21 -7.81
CA ILE A 68 9.32 -7.99 -8.80
C ILE A 68 9.65 -9.35 -8.16
N PRO A 69 8.70 -10.31 -8.18
CA PRO A 69 8.95 -11.63 -7.64
C PRO A 69 10.10 -12.30 -8.40
N ARG A 70 10.97 -12.98 -7.67
CA ARG A 70 12.24 -13.53 -8.19
C ARG A 70 12.08 -14.56 -9.32
N ASN A 71 10.85 -15.07 -9.54
CA ASN A 71 10.55 -16.08 -10.53
C ASN A 71 9.32 -15.69 -11.36
N GLY A 72 9.55 -15.40 -12.64
CA GLY A 72 8.53 -15.46 -13.67
C GLY A 72 8.16 -16.91 -13.97
N THR A 73 7.26 -17.48 -13.18
CA THR A 73 6.59 -18.75 -13.50
C THR A 73 5.09 -18.56 -13.44
N SER A 74 4.54 -18.20 -14.60
CA SER A 74 3.22 -18.65 -15.05
C SER A 74 3.36 -18.96 -16.53
#